data_AF-A0A197JAG4-F1
#
_entry.id   AF-A0A197JAG4-F1
#
_cell.length_a   1.000
_cell.length_b   1.000
_cell.length_c   1.000
_cell.angle_alpha   90.00
_cell.angle_beta   90.00
_cell.angle_gamma   90.00
#
_symmetry.space_group_name_H-M   'P 1'
#
loop_
_entity.id
_entity.type
_entity.pdbx_description
1 polymer ?
#
loop_
_entity_poly.entity_id
_entity_poly.type
_entity_poly.pdbx_seq_one_letter_code
_entity_poly.pdbx_strand_id
1 'polypeptide(L)'
;MQSQDLPVFGVSGCGKTRSVIEMLCLQWGFYFNAAKSDLGSSDLSQLADFIDTKTMEEQGPGQNTAFARNMTLLLFLSRLLVLKYCLRVPDCRQTFSSASWALLQVCPHMFQDVFSGLFSILYDKLEGLTIFESALRPIVRQELLSVRESLAAHAYPNFASESKLRLVVDEAQVLSDKGSTKFQSSYLETDPRPMLSPVLNGFRGAGARNELTIIYCGTGLSIRTLHWAMSSGDGIKEYGSNTFPYIEFPGWTSVDSVQAYVDRLKEQLPDDESKGQVDTLIPPAAVEMLHKRLTGRFRPIVTAIEGILETDRWDIAIDKTETMITSWKDRQRRGNLCGELNR
;
A
#
# COMPACT_ATOMS: atom_id res chain seq x y z
N MET A 1 -0.34 -10.55 22.91
CA MET A 1 -1.03 -9.58 22.04
C MET A 1 -0.07 -9.02 20.99
N GLN A 2 -0.41 -9.17 19.71
CA GLN A 2 0.47 -9.16 18.54
C GLN A 2 0.63 -7.76 17.89
N SER A 3 1.72 -7.54 17.15
CA SER A 3 1.74 -6.54 16.06
C SER A 3 0.66 -6.97 15.07
N GLN A 4 -0.30 -6.09 14.78
CA GLN A 4 -1.43 -6.46 13.93
C GLN A 4 -1.05 -6.15 12.49
N ASP A 5 -0.59 -7.20 11.80
CA ASP A 5 -0.44 -7.18 10.36
C ASP A 5 -1.83 -7.35 9.75
N LEU A 6 -2.19 -6.46 8.82
CA LEU A 6 -3.50 -6.45 8.18
C LEU A 6 -3.34 -6.61 6.66
N PRO A 7 -3.46 -7.83 6.13
CA PRO A 7 -3.61 -8.02 4.69
C PRO A 7 -4.87 -7.35 4.17
N VAL A 8 -4.74 -6.63 3.06
CA VAL A 8 -5.90 -6.19 2.26
C VAL A 8 -5.85 -6.91 0.92
N PHE A 9 -6.79 -7.84 0.72
CA PHE A 9 -6.92 -8.62 -0.50
C PHE A 9 -7.94 -8.02 -1.44
N GLY A 10 -7.71 -8.25 -2.73
CA GLY A 10 -8.67 -7.91 -3.77
C GLY A 10 -8.03 -7.88 -5.16
N VAL A 11 -8.88 -7.97 -6.19
CA VAL A 11 -8.43 -7.94 -7.58
C VAL A 11 -7.91 -6.55 -7.98
N SER A 12 -7.17 -6.47 -9.09
CA SER A 12 -6.75 -5.18 -9.64
C SER A 12 -7.98 -4.31 -9.89
N GLY A 13 -7.88 -3.04 -9.51
CA GLY A 13 -8.97 -2.09 -9.68
C GLY A 13 -10.12 -2.24 -8.67
N CYS A 14 -10.07 -3.09 -7.64
CA CYS A 14 -11.16 -3.14 -6.65
C CYS A 14 -11.16 -1.96 -5.66
N GLY A 15 -10.14 -1.08 -5.67
CA GLY A 15 -10.07 0.11 -4.82
C GLY A 15 -9.11 0.03 -3.63
N LYS A 16 -8.25 -1.01 -3.53
CA LYS A 16 -7.29 -1.19 -2.42
C LYS A 16 -6.45 0.06 -2.13
N THR A 17 -5.70 0.52 -3.13
CA THR A 17 -4.84 1.71 -3.06
C THR A 17 -5.62 2.93 -2.60
N ARG A 18 -6.81 3.15 -3.17
CA ARG A 18 -7.70 4.25 -2.77
C ARG A 18 -8.05 4.17 -1.29
N SER A 19 -8.49 3.02 -0.79
CA SER A 19 -8.92 2.91 0.61
C SER A 19 -7.78 2.99 1.61
N VAL A 20 -6.58 2.49 1.29
CA VAL A 20 -5.43 2.70 2.19
C VAL A 20 -4.98 4.16 2.20
N ILE A 21 -5.09 4.87 1.08
CA ILE A 21 -4.84 6.32 1.04
C ILE A 21 -5.91 7.07 1.83
N GLU A 22 -7.20 6.79 1.62
CA GLU A 22 -8.30 7.39 2.39
C GLU A 22 -8.15 7.14 3.90
N MET A 23 -7.75 5.91 4.29
CA MET A 23 -7.44 5.58 5.67
C MET A 23 -6.27 6.44 6.19
N LEU A 24 -5.20 6.62 5.42
CA LEU A 24 -4.06 7.47 5.80
C LEU A 24 -4.43 8.97 5.85
N CYS A 25 -5.45 9.40 5.11
CA CYS A 25 -5.99 10.75 5.27
C CYS A 25 -6.69 10.92 6.63
N LEU A 26 -7.31 9.85 7.14
CA LEU A 26 -8.03 9.86 8.42
C LEU A 26 -7.16 9.44 9.61
N GLN A 27 -6.03 8.78 9.40
CA GLN A 27 -5.15 8.24 10.44
C GLN A 27 -3.69 8.47 10.10
N TRP A 28 -2.88 8.83 11.09
CA TRP A 28 -1.44 9.04 10.86
C TRP A 28 -0.72 7.74 10.52
N GLY A 29 0.14 7.81 9.51
CA GLY A 29 0.92 6.65 9.07
C GLY A 29 1.77 6.92 7.84
N PHE A 30 2.41 5.87 7.34
CA PHE A 30 3.35 5.91 6.25
C PHE A 30 2.82 5.15 5.04
N TYR A 31 3.04 5.70 3.85
CA TYR A 31 2.69 5.06 2.58
C TYR A 31 3.97 4.75 1.79
N PHE A 32 4.18 3.47 1.51
CA PHE A 32 5.25 2.99 0.64
C PHE A 32 4.63 2.26 -0.55
N ASN A 33 5.13 2.53 -1.75
CA ASN A 33 4.71 1.82 -2.96
C ASN A 33 5.90 1.06 -3.56
N ALA A 34 5.74 -0.25 -3.77
CA ALA A 34 6.79 -1.06 -4.38
C ALA A 34 6.87 -0.93 -5.92
N ALA A 35 5.82 -0.42 -6.57
CA ALA A 35 5.77 -0.24 -8.02
C ALA A 35 6.44 1.08 -8.48
N LYS A 36 7.16 1.03 -9.61
CA LYS A 36 7.91 2.18 -10.16
C LYS A 36 7.06 3.22 -10.89
N SER A 37 5.93 2.81 -11.44
CA SER A 37 5.12 3.61 -12.38
C SER A 37 3.78 4.02 -11.79
N ASP A 38 3.67 4.06 -10.47
CA ASP A 38 2.42 4.21 -9.75
C ASP A 38 2.53 5.36 -8.73
N LEU A 39 1.45 5.64 -8.00
CA LEU A 39 1.41 6.72 -7.01
C LEU A 39 2.43 6.48 -5.88
N GLY A 40 3.03 7.54 -5.37
CA GLY A 40 3.94 7.48 -4.23
C GLY A 40 5.38 7.84 -4.59
N SER A 41 6.24 7.75 -3.58
CA SER A 41 7.68 7.94 -3.77
C SER A 41 8.29 6.73 -4.43
N SER A 42 9.36 6.94 -5.19
CA SER A 42 10.15 5.84 -5.75
C SER A 42 11.05 5.17 -4.72
N ASP A 43 11.13 5.65 -3.48
CA ASP A 43 12.09 5.21 -2.46
C ASP A 43 12.06 3.69 -2.15
N LEU A 44 10.89 3.08 -2.00
CA LEU A 44 10.78 1.63 -1.80
C LEU A 44 11.17 0.84 -3.07
N SER A 45 10.77 1.31 -4.25
CA SER A 45 11.17 0.68 -5.52
C SER A 45 12.68 0.79 -5.77
N GLN A 46 13.29 1.91 -5.37
CA GLN A 46 14.72 2.18 -5.43
C GLN A 46 15.47 1.28 -4.44
N LEU A 47 14.96 1.15 -3.21
CA LEU A 47 15.47 0.17 -2.24
C LEU A 47 15.43 -1.25 -2.82
N ALA A 48 14.33 -1.64 -3.48
CA ALA A 48 14.22 -2.97 -4.07
C ALA A 48 15.25 -3.20 -5.19
N ASP A 49 15.53 -2.19 -6.01
CA ASP A 49 16.59 -2.26 -7.02
C ASP A 49 17.99 -2.32 -6.40
N PHE A 50 18.25 -1.56 -5.34
CA PHE A 50 19.52 -1.62 -4.62
C PHE A 50 19.76 -2.97 -3.98
N ILE A 51 18.73 -3.55 -3.34
CA ILE A 51 18.82 -4.90 -2.80
C ILE A 51 19.11 -5.88 -3.94
N ASP A 52 18.35 -5.87 -5.03
CA ASP A 52 18.55 -6.84 -6.12
C ASP A 52 19.94 -6.72 -6.75
N THR A 53 20.44 -5.49 -6.95
CA THR A 53 21.78 -5.23 -7.53
C THR A 53 22.92 -5.64 -6.61
N LYS A 54 22.77 -5.44 -5.30
CA LYS A 54 23.79 -5.77 -4.29
C LYS A 54 23.57 -7.12 -3.61
N THR A 55 22.60 -7.90 -4.06
CA THR A 55 22.40 -9.26 -3.56
C THR A 55 23.63 -10.08 -3.97
N MET A 56 24.43 -10.48 -2.98
CA MET A 56 25.69 -11.17 -3.22
C MET A 56 25.43 -12.68 -3.20
N GLU A 57 25.30 -13.29 -4.38
CA GLU A 57 25.10 -14.74 -4.51
C GLU A 57 26.18 -15.54 -3.76
N GLU A 58 27.41 -15.02 -3.72
CA GLU A 58 28.57 -15.64 -3.06
C GLU A 58 28.52 -15.57 -1.52
N GLN A 59 27.83 -14.60 -0.92
CA GLN A 59 27.72 -14.46 0.55
C GLN A 59 26.51 -15.20 1.15
N GLY A 60 25.64 -15.71 0.29
CA GLY A 60 24.50 -16.53 0.67
C GLY A 60 23.27 -15.77 1.21
N PRO A 61 22.13 -16.47 1.37
CA PRO A 61 20.85 -15.83 1.65
C PRO A 61 20.76 -15.07 2.98
N GLY A 62 21.57 -15.42 3.98
CA GLY A 62 21.59 -14.77 5.29
C GLY A 62 22.10 -13.33 5.24
N GLN A 63 23.23 -13.09 4.57
CA GLN A 63 23.78 -11.76 4.35
C GLN A 63 22.81 -10.87 3.56
N ASN A 64 22.20 -11.43 2.51
CA ASN A 64 21.20 -10.72 1.71
C ASN A 64 19.98 -10.30 2.55
N THR A 65 19.56 -11.18 3.49
CA THR A 65 18.46 -10.91 4.42
C THR A 65 18.80 -9.77 5.38
N ALA A 66 20.00 -9.80 5.97
CA ALA A 66 20.47 -8.75 6.87
C ALA A 66 20.60 -7.40 6.14
N PHE A 67 21.17 -7.40 4.93
CA PHE A 67 21.29 -6.22 4.10
C PHE A 67 19.92 -5.62 3.78
N ALA A 68 18.98 -6.43 3.31
CA ALA A 68 17.62 -5.98 3.00
C ALA A 68 16.88 -5.40 4.23
N ARG A 69 17.05 -6.00 5.41
CA ARG A 69 16.49 -5.47 6.67
C ARG A 69 17.10 -4.12 7.04
N ASN A 70 18.42 -3.98 6.96
CA ASN A 70 19.11 -2.71 7.22
C ASN A 70 18.64 -1.60 6.28
N MET A 71 18.53 -1.90 4.99
CA MET A 71 18.04 -0.93 4.01
C MET A 71 16.60 -0.54 4.32
N THR A 72 15.76 -1.48 4.74
CA THR A 72 14.37 -1.17 5.09
C THR A 72 14.26 -0.29 6.33
N LEU A 73 15.09 -0.55 7.36
CA LEU A 73 15.18 0.32 8.52
C LEU A 73 15.64 1.73 8.13
N LEU A 74 16.59 1.84 7.21
CA LEU A 74 17.09 3.13 6.73
C LEU A 74 16.02 3.91 5.95
N LEU A 75 15.28 3.21 5.08
CA LEU A 75 14.14 3.75 4.38
C LEU A 75 13.07 4.26 5.36
N PHE A 76 12.79 3.49 6.41
CA PHE A 76 11.81 3.93 7.40
C PHE A 76 12.31 5.13 8.22
N LEU A 77 13.60 5.14 8.58
CA LEU A 77 14.24 6.26 9.25
C LEU A 77 14.14 7.55 8.42
N SER A 78 14.36 7.49 7.10
CA SER A 78 14.25 8.67 6.24
C SER A 78 12.85 9.29 6.34
N ARG A 79 11.79 8.48 6.25
CA ARG A 79 10.40 8.92 6.39
C ARG A 79 10.08 9.48 7.77
N LEU A 80 10.60 8.88 8.83
CA LEU A 80 10.47 9.36 10.20
C LEU A 80 11.08 10.75 10.37
N LEU A 81 12.27 10.96 9.80
CA LEU A 81 12.96 12.26 9.87
C LEU A 81 12.20 13.35 9.11
N VAL A 82 11.63 13.04 7.94
CA VAL A 82 10.78 13.99 7.20
C VAL A 82 9.54 14.35 8.01
N LEU A 83 8.82 13.36 8.55
CA LEU A 83 7.63 13.63 9.37
C LEU A 83 7.98 14.44 10.62
N LYS A 84 9.06 14.07 11.31
CA LYS A 84 9.56 14.81 12.48
C LYS A 84 9.91 16.25 12.14
N TYR A 85 10.47 16.51 10.97
CA TYR A 85 10.70 17.87 10.50
C TYR A 85 9.39 18.63 10.30
N CYS A 86 8.41 18.04 9.61
CA CYS A 86 7.10 18.66 9.40
C CYS A 86 6.40 19.02 10.73
N LEU A 87 6.49 18.14 11.74
CA LEU A 87 5.91 18.37 13.07
C LEU A 87 6.66 19.43 13.91
N ARG A 88 7.86 19.84 13.50
CA ARG A 88 8.65 20.88 14.18
C ARG A 88 8.46 22.26 13.57
N VAL A 89 7.82 22.35 12.40
CA VAL A 89 7.53 23.65 11.78
C VAL A 89 6.61 24.45 12.71
N PRO A 90 6.90 25.73 12.98
CA PRO A 90 6.02 26.58 13.78
C PRO A 90 4.59 26.56 13.24
N ASP A 91 3.61 26.50 14.15
CA ASP A 91 2.18 26.45 13.83
C ASP A 91 1.74 25.29 12.93
N CYS A 92 2.54 24.21 12.82
CA CYS A 92 2.23 23.07 11.94
C CYS A 92 0.82 22.51 12.16
N ARG A 93 0.30 22.50 13.39
CA ARG A 93 -1.05 22.00 13.72
C ARG A 93 -2.16 22.68 12.91
N GLN A 94 -1.96 23.94 12.51
CA GLN A 94 -2.98 24.69 11.76
C GLN A 94 -3.03 24.29 10.28
N THR A 95 -1.93 23.77 9.72
CA THR A 95 -1.78 23.54 8.26
C THR A 95 -1.44 22.10 7.89
N PHE A 96 -0.97 21.30 8.85
CA PHE A 96 -0.43 19.97 8.63
C PHE A 96 -1.31 18.93 9.32
N SER A 97 -2.05 18.18 8.52
CA SER A 97 -2.93 17.10 8.98
C SER A 97 -2.42 15.73 8.51
N SER A 98 -3.04 14.65 8.98
CA SER A 98 -2.81 13.30 8.42
C SER A 98 -3.09 13.25 6.92
N ALA A 99 -4.10 13.98 6.43
CA ALA A 99 -4.38 14.10 5.00
C ALA A 99 -3.27 14.84 4.25
N SER A 100 -2.77 15.95 4.79
CA SER A 100 -1.62 16.67 4.20
C SER A 100 -0.38 15.77 4.14
N TRP A 101 -0.14 14.98 5.19
CA TRP A 101 0.96 14.01 5.25
C TRP A 101 0.78 12.86 4.27
N ALA A 102 -0.43 12.30 4.13
CA ALA A 102 -0.73 11.26 3.15
C ALA A 102 -0.50 11.77 1.71
N LEU A 103 -1.00 12.97 1.39
CA LEU A 103 -0.82 13.60 0.08
C LEU A 103 0.65 13.81 -0.28
N LEU A 104 1.48 14.26 0.67
CA LEU A 104 2.91 14.42 0.44
C LEU A 104 3.56 13.11 0.01
N GLN A 105 3.17 11.99 0.65
CA GLN A 105 3.73 10.66 0.38
C GLN A 105 3.22 10.03 -0.91
N VAL A 106 1.97 10.29 -1.30
CA VAL A 106 1.29 9.74 -2.50
C VAL A 106 1.60 10.54 -3.76
N CYS A 107 1.78 11.86 -3.63
CA CYS A 107 2.05 12.77 -4.75
C CYS A 107 3.42 13.48 -4.63
N PRO A 108 4.54 12.78 -4.32
CA PRO A 108 5.80 13.45 -4.03
C PRO A 108 6.38 14.19 -5.24
N HIS A 109 6.05 13.76 -6.47
CA HIS A 109 6.45 14.44 -7.69
C HIS A 109 5.91 15.87 -7.78
N MET A 110 4.81 16.20 -7.11
CA MET A 110 4.28 17.57 -7.03
C MET A 110 5.12 18.47 -6.11
N PHE A 111 5.91 17.88 -5.20
CA PHE A 111 6.62 18.57 -4.12
C PHE A 111 8.13 18.33 -4.13
N GLN A 112 8.66 17.75 -5.23
CA GLN A 112 9.95 17.08 -5.28
C GLN A 112 9.99 15.86 -4.34
N ASP A 113 10.53 14.74 -4.82
CA ASP A 113 10.55 13.50 -4.03
C ASP A 113 11.62 13.54 -2.94
N VAL A 114 11.31 14.31 -1.88
CA VAL A 114 12.16 14.49 -0.70
C VAL A 114 12.43 13.18 0.03
N PHE A 115 11.57 12.18 -0.15
CA PHE A 115 11.70 10.88 0.50
C PHE A 115 12.76 10.04 -0.18
N SER A 116 12.68 9.89 -1.51
CA SER A 116 13.71 9.21 -2.30
C SER A 116 15.04 9.98 -2.22
N GLY A 117 14.99 11.31 -2.22
CA GLY A 117 16.18 12.15 -2.04
C GLY A 117 16.86 11.92 -0.68
N LEU A 118 16.12 11.99 0.43
CA LEU A 118 16.70 11.76 1.75
C LEU A 118 17.15 10.31 1.94
N PHE A 119 16.39 9.34 1.45
CA PHE A 119 16.81 7.93 1.47
C PHE A 119 18.13 7.74 0.73
N SER A 120 18.30 8.33 -0.45
CA SER A 120 19.55 8.27 -1.22
C SER A 120 20.71 8.93 -0.47
N ILE A 121 20.51 10.13 0.10
CA ILE A 121 21.55 10.80 0.90
C ILE A 121 21.98 9.95 2.10
N LEU A 122 21.01 9.36 2.81
CA LEU A 122 21.30 8.49 3.94
C LEU A 122 22.01 7.21 3.47
N TYR A 123 21.58 6.62 2.36
CA TYR A 123 22.24 5.46 1.78
C TYR A 123 23.70 5.76 1.44
N ASP A 124 23.97 6.82 0.67
CA ASP A 124 25.33 7.18 0.23
C ASP A 124 26.27 7.47 1.42
N LYS A 125 25.75 8.10 2.48
CA LYS A 125 26.54 8.37 3.70
C LYS A 125 26.88 7.12 4.50
N LEU A 126 26.05 6.09 4.36
CA LEU A 126 26.18 4.84 5.07
C LEU A 126 26.81 3.75 4.18
N GLU A 127 26.91 4.01 2.88
CA GLU A 127 27.59 3.16 1.91
C GLU A 127 29.07 3.07 2.27
N GLY A 128 29.56 1.83 2.42
CA GLY A 128 30.94 1.55 2.87
C GLY A 128 31.10 1.46 4.39
N LEU A 129 30.08 1.79 5.19
CA LEU A 129 30.06 1.50 6.62
C LEU A 129 29.36 0.15 6.87
N THR A 130 29.99 -0.71 7.67
CA THR A 130 29.36 -1.95 8.13
C THR A 130 28.31 -1.60 9.19
N ILE A 131 27.08 -1.39 8.77
CA ILE A 131 25.96 -1.10 9.68
C ILE A 131 25.23 -2.38 9.98
N PHE A 132 25.16 -2.71 11.27
CA PHE A 132 24.43 -3.87 11.75
C PHE A 132 23.01 -3.48 12.14
N GLU A 133 22.08 -4.41 11.93
CA GLU A 133 20.66 -4.24 12.29
C GLU A 133 20.50 -3.87 13.77
N SER A 134 21.35 -4.44 14.63
CA SER A 134 21.40 -4.17 16.07
C SER A 134 21.73 -2.72 16.42
N ALA A 135 22.45 -2.00 15.58
CA ALA A 135 22.79 -0.59 15.78
C ALA A 135 21.71 0.34 15.20
N LEU A 136 21.16 0.00 14.03
CA LEU A 136 20.18 0.85 13.35
C LEU A 136 18.80 0.76 14.00
N ARG A 137 18.37 -0.44 14.43
CA ARG A 137 17.03 -0.68 14.99
C ARG A 137 16.71 0.23 16.20
N PRO A 138 17.60 0.41 17.21
CA PRO A 138 17.36 1.34 18.31
C PRO A 138 17.17 2.79 17.86
N ILE A 139 17.92 3.24 16.84
CA ILE A 139 17.82 4.60 16.30
C ILE A 139 16.45 4.81 15.65
N VAL A 140 16.03 3.89 14.77
CA VAL A 140 14.71 3.97 14.12
C VAL A 140 13.60 3.94 15.16
N ARG A 141 13.72 3.07 16.18
CA ARG A 141 12.76 2.98 17.27
C ARG A 141 12.65 4.29 18.06
N GLN A 142 13.78 4.91 18.40
CA GLN A 142 13.80 6.19 19.11
C GLN A 142 13.11 7.29 18.30
N GLU A 143 13.38 7.35 17.00
CA GLU A 143 12.75 8.32 16.10
C GLU A 143 11.25 8.08 15.93
N LEU A 144 10.82 6.81 15.86
CA LEU A 144 9.41 6.42 15.87
C LEU A 144 8.70 6.90 17.13
N LEU A 145 9.30 6.67 18.31
CA LEU A 145 8.73 7.13 19.58
C LEU A 145 8.66 8.66 19.64
N SER A 146 9.71 9.35 19.22
CA SER A 146 9.74 10.82 19.17
C SER A 146 8.66 11.41 18.27
N VAL A 147 8.40 10.81 17.11
CA VAL A 147 7.30 11.21 16.22
C VAL A 147 5.94 10.98 16.89
N ARG A 148 5.71 9.83 17.51
CA ARG A 148 4.46 9.52 18.21
C ARG A 148 4.19 10.50 19.37
N GLU A 149 5.21 10.78 20.17
CA GLU A 149 5.14 11.75 21.26
C GLU A 149 4.82 13.15 20.73
N SER A 150 5.46 13.55 19.62
CA SER A 150 5.18 14.83 18.97
C SER A 150 3.73 14.91 18.50
N LEU A 151 3.21 13.87 17.83
CA LEU A 151 1.82 13.83 17.39
C LEU A 151 0.83 13.92 18.55
N ALA A 152 1.08 13.20 19.64
CA ALA A 152 0.25 13.24 20.84
C ALA A 152 0.31 14.62 21.53
N ALA A 153 1.49 15.24 21.61
CA ALA A 153 1.68 16.57 22.20
C ALA A 153 0.97 17.68 21.40
N HIS A 154 0.87 17.55 20.08
CA HIS A 154 0.10 18.48 19.25
C HIS A 154 -1.42 18.30 19.37
N ALA A 155 -1.90 17.26 20.07
CA ALA A 155 -3.32 16.98 20.28
C ALA A 155 -4.14 16.97 18.98
N TYR A 156 -3.65 16.24 17.96
CA TYR A 156 -4.44 15.98 16.75
C TYR A 156 -5.67 15.13 17.10
N PRO A 157 -6.85 15.40 16.52
CA PRO A 157 -8.10 14.73 16.91
C PRO A 157 -8.10 13.23 16.63
N ASN A 158 -7.25 12.78 15.70
CA ASN A 158 -7.14 11.40 15.24
C ASN A 158 -5.85 10.71 15.73
N PHE A 159 -5.18 11.26 16.75
CA PHE A 159 -3.99 10.63 17.34
C PHE A 159 -3.88 10.88 18.84
N ALA A 160 -3.89 9.79 19.60
CA ALA A 160 -3.67 9.77 21.04
C ALA A 160 -2.41 8.95 21.38
N SER A 161 -1.97 8.99 22.64
CA SER A 161 -0.72 8.35 23.10
C SER A 161 -0.65 6.84 22.81
N GLU A 162 -1.80 6.18 22.88
CA GLU A 162 -2.05 4.76 22.66
C GLU A 162 -2.35 4.41 21.20
N SER A 163 -2.53 5.43 20.34
CA SER A 163 -2.76 5.22 18.91
C SER A 163 -1.56 4.53 18.26
N LYS A 164 -1.83 3.67 17.28
CA LYS A 164 -0.78 3.06 16.45
C LYS A 164 -0.62 3.86 15.17
N LEU A 165 0.60 4.04 14.71
CA LEU A 165 0.84 4.55 13.37
C LEU A 165 0.56 3.45 12.35
N ARG A 166 -0.03 3.81 11.22
CA ARG A 166 -0.20 2.87 10.10
C ARG A 166 1.07 2.83 9.26
N LEU A 167 1.41 1.67 8.71
CA LEU A 167 2.48 1.53 7.75
C LEU A 167 1.96 0.70 6.59
N VAL A 168 1.70 1.36 5.47
CA VAL A 168 1.15 0.74 4.26
C VAL A 168 2.29 0.40 3.31
N VAL A 169 2.35 -0.86 2.87
CA VAL A 169 3.18 -1.32 1.75
C VAL A 169 2.23 -1.72 0.62
N ASP A 170 2.02 -0.81 -0.32
CA ASP A 170 1.18 -1.05 -1.50
C ASP A 170 1.99 -1.70 -2.63
N GLU A 171 1.26 -2.38 -3.53
CA GLU A 171 1.80 -3.19 -4.62
C GLU A 171 2.88 -4.18 -4.15
N ALA A 172 2.73 -4.73 -2.94
CA ALA A 172 3.74 -5.56 -2.28
C ALA A 172 4.05 -6.87 -3.03
N GLN A 173 3.20 -7.30 -3.97
CA GLN A 173 3.52 -8.43 -4.86
C GLN A 173 4.78 -8.17 -5.69
N VAL A 174 5.10 -6.91 -6.02
CA VAL A 174 6.33 -6.56 -6.75
C VAL A 174 7.58 -7.01 -5.99
N LEU A 175 7.57 -6.93 -4.66
CA LEU A 175 8.65 -7.44 -3.82
C LEU A 175 8.60 -8.97 -3.69
N SER A 176 7.43 -9.59 -3.82
CA SER A 176 7.27 -11.05 -3.81
C SER A 176 7.82 -11.69 -5.08
N ASP A 177 7.75 -10.99 -6.20
CA ASP A 177 8.23 -11.47 -7.51
C ASP A 177 9.76 -11.33 -7.65
N LYS A 178 10.40 -10.57 -6.75
CA LYS A 178 11.86 -10.36 -6.75
C LYS A 178 12.60 -11.32 -5.83
N GLY A 179 13.64 -11.93 -6.37
CA GLY A 179 14.62 -12.73 -5.60
C GLY A 179 14.00 -13.91 -4.86
N SER A 180 13.11 -14.65 -5.51
CA SER A 180 12.29 -15.75 -4.93
C SER A 180 13.08 -16.79 -4.12
N THR A 181 14.36 -16.97 -4.41
CA THR A 181 15.26 -17.89 -3.71
C THR A 181 16.47 -17.22 -3.05
N LYS A 182 16.54 -15.89 -3.04
CA LYS A 182 17.76 -15.14 -2.69
C LYS A 182 17.87 -14.79 -1.19
N PHE A 183 16.80 -14.97 -0.40
CA PHE A 183 16.76 -14.57 1.00
C PHE A 183 16.47 -15.76 1.93
N GLN A 184 16.96 -15.68 3.16
CA GLN A 184 16.83 -16.72 4.17
C GLN A 184 15.47 -16.60 4.89
N SER A 185 14.84 -17.74 5.14
CA SER A 185 13.69 -17.82 6.03
C SER A 185 14.14 -17.81 7.48
N SER A 186 13.45 -17.06 8.33
CA SER A 186 13.72 -17.06 9.79
C SER A 186 13.30 -18.37 10.47
N TYR A 187 12.63 -19.29 9.76
CA TYR A 187 12.08 -20.53 10.34
C TYR A 187 12.85 -21.78 9.92
N LEU A 188 13.20 -21.89 8.64
CA LEU A 188 13.91 -23.02 8.06
C LEU A 188 14.88 -22.50 7.00
N GLU A 189 16.18 -22.71 7.18
CA GLU A 189 17.20 -22.23 6.24
C GLU A 189 17.05 -22.82 4.83
N THR A 190 16.41 -23.99 4.73
CA THR A 190 16.14 -24.71 3.47
C THR A 190 14.95 -24.18 2.67
N ASP A 191 14.20 -23.22 3.20
CA ASP A 191 13.00 -22.65 2.58
C ASP A 191 13.26 -21.18 2.22
N PRO A 192 13.91 -20.91 1.08
CA PRO A 192 14.32 -19.56 0.74
C PRO A 192 13.09 -18.67 0.47
N ARG A 193 13.28 -17.37 0.63
CA ARG A 193 12.22 -16.37 0.61
C ARG A 193 12.44 -15.33 -0.49
N PRO A 194 11.36 -14.73 -1.02
CA PRO A 194 11.47 -13.54 -1.85
C PRO A 194 11.80 -12.31 -1.00
N MET A 195 12.17 -11.22 -1.68
CA MET A 195 12.56 -9.93 -1.08
C MET A 195 11.49 -9.35 -0.15
N LEU A 196 10.22 -9.63 -0.40
CA LEU A 196 9.12 -9.23 0.49
C LEU A 196 9.36 -9.65 1.95
N SER A 197 9.99 -10.82 2.19
CA SER A 197 10.24 -11.34 3.55
C SER A 197 11.14 -10.43 4.38
N PRO A 198 12.41 -10.18 3.99
CA PRO A 198 13.28 -9.31 4.78
C PRO A 198 12.76 -7.88 4.87
N VAL A 199 12.09 -7.36 3.83
CA VAL A 199 11.52 -6.00 3.87
C VAL A 199 10.42 -5.89 4.94
N LEU A 200 9.43 -6.79 4.93
CA LEU A 200 8.39 -6.77 5.97
C LEU A 200 8.97 -6.94 7.38
N ASN A 201 9.99 -7.79 7.53
CA ASN A 201 10.68 -7.97 8.81
C ASN A 201 11.47 -6.74 9.25
N GLY A 202 12.07 -6.00 8.32
CA GLY A 202 12.71 -4.72 8.62
C GLY A 202 11.73 -3.71 9.21
N PHE A 203 10.55 -3.55 8.60
CA PHE A 203 9.49 -2.69 9.13
C PHE A 203 8.97 -3.17 10.49
N ARG A 204 8.72 -4.47 10.66
CA ARG A 204 8.30 -5.05 11.95
C ARG A 204 9.34 -4.84 13.05
N GLY A 205 10.63 -4.93 12.69
CA GLY A 205 11.73 -4.78 13.63
C GLY A 205 11.87 -3.36 14.19
N ALA A 206 11.37 -2.34 13.48
CA ALA A 206 11.51 -0.94 13.87
C ALA A 206 10.67 -0.55 15.09
N GLY A 207 9.49 -1.15 15.25
CA GLY A 207 8.54 -0.80 16.31
C GLY A 207 8.25 -1.96 17.26
N ALA A 208 7.76 -1.64 18.45
CA ALA A 208 7.16 -2.64 19.33
C ALA A 208 5.73 -2.92 18.88
N ARG A 209 5.16 -4.02 19.38
CA ARG A 209 3.84 -4.55 18.98
C ARG A 209 2.68 -3.55 19.08
N ASN A 210 2.82 -2.52 19.92
CA ASN A 210 1.80 -1.51 20.15
C ASN A 210 2.06 -0.18 19.42
N GLU A 211 3.10 -0.11 18.58
CA GLU A 211 3.49 1.15 17.96
C GLU A 211 3.05 1.28 16.50
N LEU A 212 2.98 0.15 15.79
CA LEU A 212 2.68 0.08 14.36
C LEU A 212 1.54 -0.92 14.08
N THR A 213 0.79 -0.61 13.03
CA THR A 213 -0.07 -1.55 12.30
C THR A 213 0.43 -1.58 10.87
N ILE A 214 0.98 -2.72 10.46
CA ILE A 214 1.51 -2.89 9.11
C ILE A 214 0.39 -3.41 8.22
N ILE A 215 0.15 -2.72 7.12
CA ILE A 215 -0.88 -3.02 6.14
C ILE A 215 -0.14 -3.28 4.84
N TYR A 216 -0.37 -4.43 4.22
CA TYR A 216 0.20 -4.72 2.91
C TYR A 216 -0.91 -5.04 1.93
N CYS A 217 -0.77 -4.47 0.74
CA CYS A 217 -1.75 -4.51 -0.31
C CYS A 217 -1.07 -4.88 -1.61
N GLY A 218 -1.81 -5.54 -2.49
CA GLY A 218 -1.26 -5.97 -3.77
C GLY A 218 -2.22 -6.85 -4.55
N THR A 219 -2.08 -6.86 -5.86
CA THR A 219 -2.83 -7.79 -6.72
C THR A 219 -2.08 -9.11 -6.77
N GLY A 220 -2.75 -10.25 -6.57
CA GLY A 220 -2.11 -11.57 -6.62
C GLY A 220 -1.32 -11.96 -5.35
N LEU A 221 -1.36 -11.15 -4.29
CA LEU A 221 -0.88 -11.59 -2.98
C LEU A 221 -1.75 -12.74 -2.48
N SER A 222 -1.19 -13.94 -2.45
CA SER A 222 -1.88 -15.09 -1.89
C SER A 222 -1.79 -15.07 -0.37
N ILE A 223 -2.80 -15.64 0.30
CA ILE A 223 -2.75 -15.84 1.75
C ILE A 223 -1.54 -16.70 2.17
N ARG A 224 -1.05 -17.57 1.27
CA ARG A 224 0.18 -18.35 1.47
C ARG A 224 1.43 -17.48 1.44
N THR A 225 1.49 -16.49 0.54
CA THR A 225 2.56 -15.48 0.45
C THR A 225 2.75 -14.76 1.79
N LEU A 226 1.65 -14.57 2.52
CA LEU A 226 1.66 -13.83 3.77
C LEU A 226 1.79 -14.73 5.00
N HIS A 227 1.29 -15.96 4.93
CA HIS A 227 1.47 -16.96 5.99
C HIS A 227 2.96 -17.20 6.28
N TRP A 228 3.81 -17.29 5.25
CA TRP A 228 5.25 -17.42 5.49
C TRP A 228 5.93 -16.10 5.88
N ALA A 229 5.43 -14.96 5.38
CA ALA A 229 5.96 -13.65 5.76
C ALA A 229 5.76 -13.41 7.26
N MET A 230 4.61 -13.83 7.82
CA MET A 230 4.29 -13.75 9.24
C MET A 230 4.90 -14.89 10.07
N SER A 231 5.10 -16.08 9.48
CA SER A 231 5.72 -17.21 10.19
C SER A 231 7.19 -17.00 10.55
N SER A 232 7.79 -15.93 10.03
CA SER A 232 9.22 -15.58 10.11
C SER A 232 9.53 -14.52 11.20
N GLY A 233 8.59 -14.19 12.09
CA GLY A 233 8.81 -13.32 13.25
C GLY A 233 9.07 -14.09 14.56
N ASP A 234 9.93 -13.55 15.43
CA ASP A 234 10.43 -14.16 16.69
C ASP A 234 9.39 -14.30 17.84
N GLY A 235 8.14 -14.68 17.54
CA GLY A 235 7.08 -14.84 18.55
C GLY A 235 6.62 -16.28 18.72
N ILE A 236 6.49 -16.74 19.98
CA ILE A 236 5.76 -17.96 20.34
C ILE A 236 4.37 -17.90 19.73
N LYS A 237 4.07 -18.86 18.83
CA LYS A 237 2.79 -19.01 18.15
C LYS A 237 1.84 -19.79 19.04
N GLU A 238 0.95 -19.11 19.75
CA GLU A 238 -0.28 -19.76 20.21
C GLU A 238 -1.18 -19.93 18.98
N TYR A 239 -1.22 -21.14 18.44
CA TYR A 239 -2.15 -21.55 17.41
C TYR A 239 -3.56 -21.65 18.02
N GLY A 240 -4.20 -20.49 18.21
CA GLY A 240 -5.64 -20.38 18.39
C GLY A 240 -6.33 -20.34 17.02
N SER A 241 -7.17 -21.33 16.76
CA SER A 241 -8.09 -21.53 15.63
C SER A 241 -7.96 -20.62 14.38
N ASN A 242 -7.63 -21.26 13.27
CA ASN A 242 -7.78 -20.86 11.86
C ASN A 242 -8.87 -19.82 11.56
N THR A 243 -8.53 -18.54 11.49
CA THR A 243 -8.96 -17.61 10.43
C THR A 243 -8.23 -16.28 10.61
N PHE A 244 -7.56 -15.82 9.55
CA PHE A 244 -6.90 -14.51 9.55
C PHE A 244 -7.96 -13.42 9.80
N PRO A 245 -7.65 -12.35 10.56
CA PRO A 245 -8.39 -11.10 10.39
C PRO A 245 -7.92 -10.47 9.08
N TYR A 246 -8.53 -10.88 7.97
CA TYR A 246 -8.43 -10.19 6.69
C TYR A 246 -9.67 -9.33 6.52
N ILE A 247 -9.51 -8.17 5.88
CA ILE A 247 -10.65 -7.36 5.45
C ILE A 247 -10.84 -7.68 3.97
N GLU A 248 -11.95 -8.33 3.64
CA GLU A 248 -12.48 -8.26 2.28
C GLU A 248 -12.90 -6.82 2.04
N PHE A 249 -12.40 -6.24 0.96
CA PHE A 249 -12.77 -4.89 0.56
C PHE A 249 -14.29 -4.82 0.37
N PRO A 250 -15.04 -4.07 1.22
CA PRO A 250 -16.50 -4.12 1.19
C PRO A 250 -17.09 -3.33 0.02
N GLY A 251 -16.32 -2.43 -0.60
CA GLY A 251 -16.83 -1.54 -1.63
C GLY A 251 -17.19 -2.25 -2.93
N TRP A 252 -18.30 -1.82 -3.55
CA TRP A 252 -18.72 -2.22 -4.91
C TRP A 252 -19.22 -3.67 -5.04
N THR A 253 -19.59 -4.27 -3.91
CA THR A 253 -20.18 -5.61 -3.84
C THR A 253 -21.72 -5.58 -3.91
N SER A 254 -22.34 -4.40 -3.79
CA SER A 254 -23.78 -4.20 -3.89
C SER A 254 -24.15 -3.17 -4.97
N VAL A 255 -25.40 -3.26 -5.45
CA VAL A 255 -26.02 -2.25 -6.32
C VAL A 255 -26.00 -0.87 -5.64
N ASP A 256 -26.32 -0.81 -4.35
CA ASP A 256 -26.29 0.42 -3.55
C ASP A 256 -24.91 1.10 -3.55
N SER A 257 -23.83 0.33 -3.57
CA SER A 257 -22.47 0.89 -3.63
C SER A 257 -22.20 1.61 -4.96
N VAL A 258 -22.74 1.06 -6.06
CA VAL A 258 -22.66 1.68 -7.40
C VAL A 258 -23.52 2.93 -7.43
N GLN A 259 -24.77 2.84 -6.95
CA GLN A 259 -25.70 3.96 -6.90
C GLN A 259 -25.13 5.13 -6.07
N ALA A 260 -24.60 4.85 -4.88
CA ALA A 260 -24.01 5.88 -4.03
C ALA A 260 -22.83 6.61 -4.69
N TYR A 261 -22.11 5.98 -5.62
CA TYR A 261 -21.09 6.67 -6.40
C TYR A 261 -21.67 7.57 -7.48
N VAL A 262 -22.70 7.12 -8.18
CA VAL A 262 -23.44 7.94 -9.16
C VAL A 262 -24.04 9.15 -8.46
N ASP A 263 -24.61 8.97 -7.26
CA ASP A 263 -25.18 10.07 -6.47
C ASP A 263 -24.10 11.09 -6.07
N ARG A 264 -22.94 10.62 -5.59
CA ARG A 264 -21.80 11.50 -5.31
C ARG A 264 -21.30 12.24 -6.54
N LEU A 265 -21.30 11.60 -7.72
CA LEU A 265 -20.96 12.27 -8.98
C LEU A 265 -21.96 13.41 -9.25
N LYS A 266 -23.26 13.15 -9.09
CA LYS A 266 -24.33 14.14 -9.26
C LYS A 266 -24.22 15.30 -8.27
N GLU A 267 -23.82 15.04 -7.03
CA GLU A 267 -23.61 16.08 -6.00
C GLU A 267 -22.51 17.07 -6.39
N GLN A 268 -21.56 16.68 -7.26
CA GLN A 268 -20.51 17.58 -7.76
C GLN A 268 -20.97 18.45 -8.95
N LEU A 269 -22.17 18.21 -9.49
CA LEU A 269 -22.68 18.94 -10.65
C LEU A 269 -23.40 20.23 -10.24
N PRO A 270 -23.23 21.32 -11.02
CA PRO A 270 -23.63 22.67 -10.63
C PRO A 270 -25.15 22.92 -10.67
N ASP A 271 -25.89 22.18 -11.49
CA ASP A 271 -27.31 22.42 -11.76
C ASP A 271 -28.11 21.10 -11.90
N ASP A 272 -29.44 21.22 -11.79
CA ASP A 272 -30.35 20.07 -11.84
C ASP A 272 -30.51 19.50 -13.26
N GLU A 273 -30.20 20.29 -14.29
CA GLU A 273 -30.20 19.82 -15.68
C GLU A 273 -29.09 18.79 -15.90
N SER A 274 -27.86 19.13 -15.47
CA SER A 274 -26.69 18.25 -15.51
C SER A 274 -26.92 16.98 -14.68
N LYS A 275 -27.56 17.09 -13.51
CA LYS A 275 -27.94 15.92 -12.69
C LYS A 275 -28.96 15.03 -13.40
N GLY A 276 -29.96 15.62 -14.06
CA GLY A 276 -30.96 14.89 -14.84
C GLY A 276 -30.38 14.20 -16.08
N GLN A 277 -29.35 14.79 -16.70
CA GLN A 277 -28.59 14.13 -17.76
C GLN A 277 -27.90 12.86 -17.26
N VAL A 278 -27.29 12.88 -16.06
CA VAL A 278 -26.72 11.66 -15.47
C VAL A 278 -27.77 10.58 -15.26
N ASP A 279 -28.97 10.93 -14.78
CA ASP A 279 -30.07 9.96 -14.60
C ASP A 279 -30.54 9.35 -15.93
N THR A 280 -30.46 10.12 -17.01
CA THR A 280 -30.81 9.68 -18.37
C THR A 280 -29.75 8.73 -18.92
N LEU A 281 -28.47 9.05 -18.72
CA LEU A 281 -27.34 8.28 -19.22
C LEU A 281 -27.09 7.01 -18.41
N ILE A 282 -27.32 7.07 -17.10
CA ILE A 282 -27.08 5.99 -16.14
C ILE A 282 -28.40 5.65 -15.43
N PRO A 283 -29.38 5.06 -16.12
CA PRO A 283 -30.63 4.64 -15.49
C PRO A 283 -30.40 3.48 -14.51
N PRO A 284 -31.38 3.15 -13.63
CA PRO A 284 -31.26 2.04 -12.68
C PRO A 284 -30.85 0.71 -13.32
N ALA A 285 -31.33 0.42 -14.54
CA ALA A 285 -30.93 -0.77 -15.29
C ALA A 285 -29.42 -0.81 -15.64
N ALA A 286 -28.81 0.36 -15.90
CA ALA A 286 -27.38 0.46 -16.12
C ALA A 286 -26.61 0.21 -14.82
N VAL A 287 -27.09 0.74 -13.68
CA VAL A 287 -26.49 0.52 -12.35
C VAL A 287 -26.53 -0.96 -11.97
N GLU A 288 -27.66 -1.64 -12.19
CA GLU A 288 -27.79 -3.09 -11.99
C GLU A 288 -26.85 -3.88 -12.90
N MET A 289 -26.71 -3.48 -14.17
CA MET A 289 -25.82 -4.17 -15.11
C MET A 289 -24.34 -3.95 -14.79
N LEU A 290 -23.96 -2.74 -14.37
CA LEU A 290 -22.63 -2.41 -13.85
C LEU A 290 -22.27 -3.30 -12.67
N HIS A 291 -23.18 -3.41 -11.69
CA HIS A 291 -23.00 -4.33 -10.57
C HIS A 291 -22.87 -5.76 -11.05
N LYS A 292 -23.86 -6.30 -11.77
CA LYS A 292 -23.92 -7.71 -12.18
C LYS A 292 -22.69 -8.19 -12.94
N ARG A 293 -22.17 -7.37 -13.86
CA ARG A 293 -21.08 -7.77 -14.78
C ARG A 293 -19.70 -7.40 -14.28
N LEU A 294 -19.59 -6.38 -13.44
CA LEU A 294 -18.32 -5.86 -12.94
C LEU A 294 -18.22 -5.93 -11.40
N THR A 295 -18.98 -6.82 -10.76
CA THR A 295 -19.09 -6.99 -9.30
C THR A 295 -17.74 -6.92 -8.60
N GLY A 296 -17.64 -6.07 -7.57
CA GLY A 296 -16.44 -5.93 -6.75
C GLY A 296 -15.25 -5.25 -7.44
N ARG A 297 -15.44 -4.70 -8.66
CA ARG A 297 -14.37 -4.06 -9.43
C ARG A 297 -14.63 -2.58 -9.63
N PHE A 298 -14.23 -1.79 -8.64
CA PHE A 298 -14.33 -0.32 -8.67
C PHE A 298 -13.85 0.32 -9.98
N ARG A 299 -12.62 0.07 -10.43
CA ARG A 299 -12.03 0.72 -11.60
C ARG A 299 -12.74 0.34 -12.89
N PRO A 300 -13.04 -0.94 -13.18
CA PRO A 300 -13.94 -1.29 -14.28
C PRO A 300 -15.30 -0.60 -14.21
N ILE A 301 -15.95 -0.54 -13.04
CA ILE A 301 -17.24 0.15 -12.90
C ILE A 301 -17.08 1.65 -13.23
N VAL A 302 -16.06 2.32 -12.70
CA VAL A 302 -15.79 3.72 -13.00
C VAL A 302 -15.46 3.93 -14.48
N THR A 303 -14.63 3.07 -15.08
CA THR A 303 -14.30 3.15 -16.51
C THR A 303 -15.52 2.93 -17.40
N ALA A 304 -16.44 2.05 -17.01
CA ALA A 304 -17.70 1.90 -17.70
C ALA A 304 -18.59 3.15 -17.54
N ILE A 305 -18.64 3.77 -16.35
CA ILE A 305 -19.32 5.05 -16.12
C ILE A 305 -18.71 6.18 -16.96
N GLU A 306 -17.38 6.33 -16.95
CA GLU A 306 -16.65 7.29 -17.81
C GLU A 306 -17.02 7.05 -19.29
N GLY A 307 -17.02 5.79 -19.74
CA GLY A 307 -17.43 5.43 -21.10
C GLY A 307 -18.90 5.67 -21.42
N ILE A 308 -19.81 5.54 -20.44
CA ILE A 308 -21.23 5.89 -20.58
C ILE A 308 -21.35 7.38 -20.90
N LEU A 309 -20.67 8.23 -20.14
CA LEU A 309 -20.70 9.69 -20.28
C LEU A 309 -20.07 10.16 -21.59
N GLU A 310 -19.16 9.37 -22.19
CA GLU A 310 -18.54 9.68 -23.48
C GLU A 310 -19.36 9.21 -24.69
N THR A 311 -20.15 8.14 -24.55
CA THR A 311 -20.77 7.44 -25.70
C THR A 311 -22.28 7.48 -25.71
N ASP A 312 -22.91 7.97 -24.65
CA ASP A 312 -24.35 7.95 -24.38
C ASP A 312 -25.01 6.57 -24.50
N ARG A 313 -24.19 5.49 -24.40
CA ARG A 313 -24.60 4.10 -24.63
C ARG A 313 -24.05 3.18 -23.57
N TRP A 314 -24.83 3.02 -22.51
CA TRP A 314 -24.41 2.27 -21.33
C TRP A 314 -24.23 0.77 -21.54
N ASP A 315 -25.03 0.17 -22.42
CA ASP A 315 -24.88 -1.21 -22.84
C ASP A 315 -23.50 -1.46 -23.48
N ILE A 316 -23.13 -0.60 -24.44
CA ILE A 316 -21.87 -0.69 -25.19
C ILE A 316 -20.67 -0.42 -24.26
N ALA A 317 -20.75 0.59 -23.40
CA ALA A 317 -19.67 0.94 -22.48
C ALA A 317 -19.37 -0.19 -21.48
N ILE A 318 -20.41 -0.85 -20.97
CA ILE A 318 -20.27 -2.01 -20.07
C ILE A 318 -19.71 -3.21 -20.82
N ASP A 319 -20.24 -3.53 -22.02
CA ASP A 319 -19.76 -4.62 -22.87
C ASP A 319 -18.27 -4.49 -23.20
N LYS A 320 -17.87 -3.28 -23.62
CA LYS A 320 -16.48 -2.96 -23.94
C LYS A 320 -15.58 -3.13 -22.73
N THR A 321 -16.05 -2.71 -21.56
CA THR A 321 -15.30 -2.82 -20.31
C THR A 321 -15.16 -4.27 -19.85
N GLU A 322 -16.23 -5.08 -19.91
CA GLU A 322 -16.16 -6.50 -19.58
C GLU A 322 -15.26 -7.26 -20.55
N THR A 323 -15.39 -6.99 -21.85
CA THR A 323 -14.54 -7.60 -22.89
C THR A 323 -13.08 -7.26 -22.61
N MET A 324 -12.76 -6.01 -22.28
CA MET A 324 -11.41 -5.58 -21.94
C MET A 324 -10.80 -6.37 -20.77
N ILE A 325 -11.59 -6.80 -19.78
CA ILE A 325 -11.09 -7.52 -18.59
C ILE A 325 -11.15 -9.04 -18.73
N THR A 326 -11.86 -9.59 -19.72
CA THR A 326 -12.02 -11.06 -19.93
C THR A 326 -11.43 -11.55 -21.25
N SER A 327 -11.07 -10.66 -22.19
CA SER A 327 -10.56 -11.03 -23.51
C SER A 327 -9.08 -11.39 -23.47
N TRP A 328 -8.72 -12.50 -24.13
CA TRP A 328 -7.33 -12.88 -24.39
C TRP A 328 -6.57 -11.87 -25.27
N LYS A 329 -7.29 -11.17 -26.15
CA LYS A 329 -6.68 -10.14 -27.02
C LYS A 329 -6.10 -9.00 -26.18
N ASP A 330 -6.70 -8.71 -25.04
CA ASP A 330 -6.34 -7.63 -24.13
C ASP A 330 -5.51 -8.10 -22.92
N ARG A 331 -4.97 -9.33 -22.94
CA ARG A 331 -4.23 -9.95 -21.83
C ARG A 331 -3.02 -9.16 -21.29
N GLN A 332 -2.51 -8.20 -22.05
CA GLN A 332 -1.40 -7.34 -21.61
C GLN A 332 -1.87 -6.19 -20.71
N ARG A 333 -3.19 -5.91 -20.65
CA ARG A 333 -3.74 -4.86 -19.79
C ARG A 333 -3.73 -5.30 -18.32
N ARG A 334 -3.26 -4.41 -17.44
CA ARG A 334 -3.26 -4.61 -15.99
C ARG A 334 -4.70 -4.84 -15.50
N GLY A 335 -4.95 -5.93 -14.79
CA GLY A 335 -6.29 -6.31 -14.31
C GLY A 335 -7.16 -7.13 -15.27
N ASN A 336 -6.66 -7.50 -16.45
CA ASN A 336 -7.31 -8.49 -17.32
C ASN A 336 -7.13 -9.91 -16.76
N LEU A 337 -8.23 -10.65 -16.59
CA LEU A 337 -8.24 -11.98 -15.97
C LEU A 337 -7.44 -13.01 -16.75
N CYS A 338 -7.53 -13.01 -18.07
CA CYS A 338 -6.75 -13.93 -18.90
C CYS A 338 -5.25 -13.66 -18.81
N GLY A 339 -4.86 -12.38 -18.70
CA GLY A 339 -3.48 -11.97 -18.44
C GLY A 339 -2.98 -12.43 -17.08
N GLU A 340 -3.75 -12.18 -16.02
CA GLU A 340 -3.37 -12.57 -14.65
C GLU A 340 -3.32 -14.10 -14.45
N LEU A 341 -4.18 -14.88 -15.14
CA LEU A 341 -4.16 -16.35 -15.09
C LEU A 341 -2.99 -16.99 -15.85
N ASN A 342 -2.37 -16.24 -16.77
CA ASN A 342 -1.25 -16.73 -17.60
C ASN A 342 0.13 -16.33 -17.04
N ARG A 343 0.17 -15.57 -15.94
CA ARG A 343 1.40 -15.26 -15.19
C ARG A 343 1.62 -16.33 -14.14
#